data_AF-A0A950E4B3-F1
#
_entry.id   AF-A0A950E4B3-F1
#
_cell.length_a   1.000
_cell.length_b   1.000
_cell.length_c   1.000
_cell.angle_alpha   90.00
_cell.angle_beta   90.00
_cell.angle_gamma   90.00
#
_symmetry.space_group_name_H-M   'P 1'
#
loop_
_entity.id
_entity.type
_entity.pdbx_description
1 polymer ?
#
loop_
_entity_poly.entity_id
_entity_poly.type
_entity_poly.pdbx_seq_one_letter_code
_entity_poly.pdbx_strand_id
1 'polypeptide(L)' 'MVKLLIDGQEVTVPDGTLVVEAAKELGTQIPVYCYHPKMDPAGLCRICL' A
#
# COMPACT_ATOMS: atom_id res chain seq x y z
N MET A 1 -1.59 14.44 -5.36
CA MET A 1 -1.14 13.28 -6.14
C MET A 1 0.35 13.16 -5.92
N VAL A 2 0.83 11.98 -5.52
CA VAL A 2 2.25 11.67 -5.28
C VAL A 2 2.69 10.60 -6.26
N LYS A 3 3.90 10.74 -6.81
CA LYS A 3 4.53 9.75 -7.67
C LYS A 3 5.43 8.82 -6.86
N LEU A 4 5.28 7.52 -7.03
CA LEU A 4 6.07 6.48 -6.38
C LEU A 4 6.75 5.60 -7.43
N LEU A 5 7.91 5.04 -7.09
CA LEU A 5 8.59 4.00 -7.85
C LEU A 5 8.56 2.72 -7.02
N ILE A 6 7.86 1.68 -7.49
CA ILE A 6 7.72 0.39 -6.83
C ILE A 6 8.22 -0.68 -7.80
N ASP A 7 9.25 -1.43 -7.42
CA ASP A 7 9.86 -2.48 -8.26
C ASP A 7 10.22 -2.02 -9.69
N GLY A 8 10.66 -0.76 -9.83
CA GLY A 8 11.02 -0.16 -11.12
C GLY A 8 9.83 0.33 -11.95
N GLN A 9 8.59 0.19 -11.46
CA GLN A 9 7.39 0.70 -12.09
C GLN A 9 6.92 1.99 -11.41
N GLU A 10 6.54 2.98 -12.22
CA GLU A 10 6.02 4.25 -11.72
C GLU A 10 4.51 4.16 -11.49
N VAL A 11 4.04 4.68 -10.36
CA VAL A 11 2.61 4.80 -10.04
C VAL A 11 2.32 6.18 -9.43
N THR A 12 1.16 6.75 -9.75
CA THR A 12 0.72 8.04 -9.21
C THR A 12 -0.59 7.87 -8.46
N VAL A 13 -0.58 8.14 -7.16
CA VAL A 13 -1.73 7.94 -6.26
C VAL A 13 -2.09 9.23 -5.51
N PRO A 14 -3.30 9.36 -4.94
CA PRO A 14 -3.64 10.46 -4.04
C PRO A 14 -2.71 10.55 -2.83
N ASP A 15 -2.50 11.75 -2.30
CA ASP A 15 -1.75 11.96 -1.06
C ASP A 15 -2.47 11.24 0.09
N GLY A 16 -1.71 10.57 0.96
CA GLY A 16 -2.25 9.78 2.07
C GLY A 16 -2.63 8.34 1.70
N THR A 17 -2.46 7.93 0.44
CA THR A 17 -2.61 6.52 0.04
C THR A 17 -1.58 5.65 0.75
N LEU A 18 -2.01 4.51 1.31
CA LEU A 18 -1.11 3.55 1.93
C LEU A 18 -0.26 2.84 0.87
N VAL A 19 1.02 2.58 1.17
CA VAL A 19 1.93 1.88 0.25
C VAL A 19 1.39 0.52 -0.19
N VAL A 20 0.72 -0.20 0.71
CA VAL A 20 0.08 -1.50 0.40
C VAL A 20 -1.07 -1.39 -0.60
N GLU A 21 -1.73 -0.23 -0.71
CA GLU A 21 -2.75 0.02 -1.74
C GLU A 21 -2.12 0.46 -3.05
N ALA A 22 -1.09 1.32 -3.00
CA ALA A 22 -0.35 1.73 -4.20
C ALA A 22 0.31 0.53 -4.92
N ALA A 23 0.85 -0.43 -4.15
CA ALA A 23 1.41 -1.66 -4.71
C ALA A 23 0.37 -2.53 -5.42
N LYS A 24 -0.88 -2.55 -4.93
CA LYS A 24 -1.97 -3.32 -5.57
C LYS A 24 -2.35 -2.78 -6.94
N GLU A 25 -2.25 -1.47 -7.19
CA GLU A 25 -2.52 -0.89 -8.52
C GLU A 25 -1.56 -1.43 -9.59
N LEU A 26 -0.36 -1.85 -9.18
CA LEU A 26 0.66 -2.47 -10.03
C LEU A 26 0.58 -4.01 -10.03
N GLY A 27 -0.41 -4.60 -9.35
CA GLY A 27 -0.57 -6.05 -9.20
C GLY A 27 0.34 -6.70 -8.15
N THR A 28 1.15 -5.92 -7.42
CA THR A 28 2.00 -6.42 -6.34
C THR A 28 1.16 -6.60 -5.06
N GLN A 29 0.95 -7.85 -4.66
CA GLN A 29 0.21 -8.16 -3.43
C GLN A 29 1.12 -8.22 -2.22
N ILE A 30 1.00 -7.24 -1.33
CA ILE A 30 1.67 -7.24 -0.02
C ILE A 30 0.72 -7.86 1.00
N PRO A 31 1.09 -8.97 1.66
CA PRO A 31 0.25 -9.61 2.66
C PRO A 31 0.04 -8.68 3.87
N VAL A 32 -1.20 -8.60 4.34
CA VAL A 32 -1.57 -7.75 5.47
C VAL A 32 -2.76 -8.33 6.21
N TYR A 33 -2.63 -8.50 7.53
CA TYR A 33 -3.73 -8.99 8.39
C TYR A 33 -4.35 -7.89 9.25
N CYS A 34 -3.56 -6.90 9.66
CA CYS A 34 -4.01 -5.88 10.61
C CYS A 34 -4.62 -4.62 9.95
N TYR A 35 -5.01 -4.70 8.68
CA TYR A 35 -5.61 -3.60 7.95
C TYR A 35 -6.70 -4.10 7.01
N HIS A 36 -7.76 -3.31 6.90
CA HIS A 36 -8.89 -3.50 5.99
C HIS A 36 -9.35 -2.11 5.52
N PRO A 37 -9.80 -1.91 4.26
CA PRO A 37 -10.14 -0.59 3.72
C PRO A 37 -11.25 0.19 4.47
N LYS A 38 -11.99 -0.48 5.34
CA LYS A 38 -13.05 0.10 6.18
C LYS A 38 -12.61 0.39 7.62
N MET A 39 -11.31 0.27 7.92
CA MET A 39 -10.74 0.45 9.26
C MET A 39 -9.39 1.16 9.17
N ASP A 40 -9.02 1.85 10.24
CA ASP A 40 -7.70 2.47 10.32
C ASP A 40 -6.59 1.41 10.41
N PRO A 41 -5.41 1.64 9.79
CA PRO A 41 -4.28 0.72 9.89
C PRO A 41 -3.78 0.58 11.33
N ALA A 42 -3.73 -0.65 11.83
CA ALA A 42 -3.34 -0.90 13.22
C ALA A 42 -1.83 -1.12 13.45
N GLY A 43 -1.06 -1.47 12.40
CA GLY A 43 0.39 -1.70 12.51
C GLY A 43 0.83 -2.88 13.39
N LEU A 44 -0.08 -3.81 13.70
CA LEU A 44 0.15 -4.92 14.65
C LEU A 44 0.82 -6.14 14.02
N CYS A 45 0.45 -6.52 12.79
CA CYS A 45 0.90 -7.81 12.23
C CYS A 45 2.35 -7.79 11.72
N ARG A 46 2.89 -6.62 11.35
CA ARG A 46 4.26 -6.44 10.81
C ARG A 46 4.59 -7.31 9.58
N ILE A 47 3.59 -7.84 8.89
CA ILE A 47 3.78 -8.64 7.68
C ILE A 47 4.00 -7.77 6.44
N CYS A 48 3.50 -6.54 6.44
CA CYS A 48 3.65 -5.58 5.36
C CYS A 48 4.95 -4.75 5.46
N LEU A 49 6.01 -5.32 6.04
CA LEU A 49 7.34 -4.70 6.11
C LEU A 49 8.12 -4.93 4.82
#